data_AF-A0AAV6ZEI5-F1
#
_entry.id   AF-A0AAV6ZEI5-F1
#
_cell.length_a   1.000
_cell.length_b   1.000
_cell.length_c   1.000
_cell.angle_alpha   90.00
_cell.angle_beta   90.00
_cell.angle_gamma   90.00
#
_symmetry.space_group_name_H-M   'P 1'
#
loop_
_entity.id
_entity.type
_entity.pdbx_description
1 polymer ?
#
loop_
_entity_poly.entity_id
_entity_poly.type
_entity_poly.pdbx_seq_one_letter_code
_entity_poly.pdbx_strand_id
1 'polypeptide(L)'
;MFTFWQTLRMWTWENPYLTYALIPATFILVLVLACCNQARRKVPLNYILLGIFTVFEGCLLGCLAALFDADAVMWATGATILVTLGLTIFALQTKWDFTMMSGGLLVALLVLLSFGILAAIFRSMVGIIIKNRGR
;
A
#
# COMPACT_ATOMS: atom_id res chain seq x y z
N MET A 1 -12.22 -4.40 -5.73
CA MET A 1 -12.99 -5.30 -6.63
C MET A 1 -12.55 -6.76 -6.52
N PHE A 2 -11.27 -7.06 -6.24
CA PHE A 2 -10.79 -8.44 -5.99
C PHE A 2 -11.37 -9.14 -4.73
N THR A 3 -11.92 -8.39 -3.78
CA THR A 3 -12.53 -8.91 -2.53
C THR A 3 -13.80 -9.73 -2.74
N PHE A 4 -14.47 -9.61 -3.90
CA PHE A 4 -15.71 -10.32 -4.17
C PHE A 4 -15.51 -11.69 -4.85
N TRP A 5 -14.28 -12.03 -5.23
CA TRP A 5 -14.03 -13.27 -5.97
C TRP A 5 -13.76 -14.44 -5.02
N GLN A 6 -14.83 -15.14 -4.64
CA GLN A 6 -14.79 -16.32 -3.77
C GLN A 6 -13.86 -17.43 -4.31
N THR A 7 -13.77 -17.55 -5.63
CA THR A 7 -12.88 -18.50 -6.32
C THR A 7 -11.41 -18.26 -6.02
N LEU A 8 -10.98 -16.99 -6.02
CA LEU A 8 -9.60 -16.64 -5.70
C LEU A 8 -9.29 -16.98 -4.24
N ARG A 9 -10.23 -16.67 -3.33
CA ARG A 9 -10.10 -16.99 -1.90
C ARG A 9 -9.93 -18.49 -1.66
N MET A 10 -10.79 -19.33 -2.26
CA MET A 10 -10.69 -20.78 -2.13
C MET A 10 -9.36 -21.31 -2.69
N TRP A 11 -8.94 -20.81 -3.86
CA TRP A 11 -7.68 -21.20 -4.47
C TRP A 11 -6.44 -20.77 -3.65
N THR A 12 -6.49 -19.62 -2.97
CA THR A 12 -5.45 -19.17 -2.03
C THR A 12 -5.36 -20.07 -0.80
N TRP A 13 -6.50 -20.55 -0.28
CA TRP A 13 -6.53 -21.50 0.84
C TRP A 13 -6.02 -22.89 0.44
N GLU A 14 -6.31 -23.33 -0.79
CA GLU A 14 -5.79 -24.60 -1.31
C GLU A 14 -4.29 -24.57 -1.63
N ASN A 15 -3.74 -23.40 -1.99
CA ASN A 15 -2.34 -23.25 -2.39
C ASN A 15 -1.58 -22.24 -1.52
N PRO A 16 -1.41 -22.50 -0.20
CA PRO A 16 -0.75 -21.56 0.70
C PRO A 16 0.73 -21.35 0.34
N TYR A 17 1.34 -22.33 -0.31
CA TYR A 17 2.73 -22.28 -0.79
C TYR A 17 2.96 -21.16 -1.82
N LEU A 18 1.96 -20.83 -2.64
CA LEU A 18 2.07 -19.77 -3.64
C LEU A 18 2.11 -18.38 -2.99
N THR A 19 1.24 -18.15 -2.01
CA THR A 19 1.24 -16.89 -1.23
C THR A 19 2.54 -16.74 -0.45
N TYR A 20 3.01 -17.82 0.20
CA TYR A 20 4.29 -17.82 0.89
C TYR A 20 5.49 -17.63 -0.03
N ALA A 21 5.44 -18.08 -1.29
CA ALA A 21 6.49 -17.87 -2.28
C ALA A 21 6.47 -16.44 -2.87
N LEU A 22 5.30 -15.82 -3.00
CA LEU A 22 5.15 -14.44 -3.50
C LEU A 22 5.75 -13.40 -2.55
N ILE A 23 5.71 -13.64 -1.23
CA ILE A 23 6.28 -12.73 -0.22
C ILE A 23 7.81 -12.53 -0.39
N PRO A 24 8.66 -13.56 -0.36
CA PRO A 24 10.09 -13.41 -0.59
C PRO A 24 10.40 -12.97 -2.03
N ALA A 25 9.61 -13.40 -3.02
CA ALA A 25 9.80 -12.99 -4.41
C ALA A 25 9.63 -11.47 -4.61
N THR A 26 8.56 -10.88 -4.05
CA THR A 26 8.35 -9.42 -4.09
C THR A 26 9.42 -8.68 -3.30
N PHE A 27 9.84 -9.19 -2.15
CA PHE A 27 10.92 -8.59 -1.35
C PHE A 27 12.26 -8.57 -2.09
N ILE A 28 12.64 -9.68 -2.73
CA ILE A 28 13.85 -9.76 -3.56
C ILE A 28 13.77 -8.78 -4.73
N LEU A 29 12.62 -8.68 -5.41
CA LEU A 29 12.43 -7.72 -6.50
C LEU A 29 12.61 -6.26 -6.04
N VAL A 30 12.09 -5.91 -4.86
CA VAL A 30 12.31 -4.58 -4.25
C VAL A 30 13.79 -4.35 -3.96
N LEU A 31 14.48 -5.33 -3.37
CA LEU A 31 15.91 -5.22 -3.08
C LEU A 31 16.74 -5.04 -4.35
N VAL A 32 16.44 -5.80 -5.41
CA VAL A 32 17.10 -5.65 -6.71
C VAL A 32 16.86 -4.26 -7.28
N LEU A 33 15.64 -3.73 -7.22
CA LEU A 33 15.32 -2.37 -7.70
C LEU A 33 15.96 -1.25 -6.85
N ALA A 34 16.13 -1.50 -5.55
CA ALA A 34 16.76 -0.57 -4.62
C ALA A 34 18.30 -0.56 -4.76
N CYS A 35 18.93 -1.74 -4.80
CA CYS A 35 20.38 -1.89 -4.85
C CYS A 35 20.94 -1.70 -6.27
N CYS A 36 20.22 -2.11 -7.32
CA CYS A 36 20.68 -1.96 -8.70
C CYS A 36 20.23 -0.62 -9.30
N ASN A 37 20.90 0.47 -8.93
CA ASN A 37 20.69 1.79 -9.53
C ASN A 37 20.93 1.80 -11.06
N GLN A 38 21.76 0.88 -11.54
CA GLN A 38 22.08 0.70 -12.96
C GLN A 38 20.93 0.04 -13.74
N ALA A 39 20.12 -0.81 -13.10
CA ALA A 39 18.90 -1.38 -13.68
C ALA A 39 17.80 -0.31 -13.85
N ARG A 40 17.77 0.68 -12.94
CA ARG A 40 16.85 1.82 -12.99
C ARG A 40 17.13 2.79 -14.15
N ARG A 41 18.39 2.93 -14.54
CA ARG A 41 18.83 3.94 -15.52
C ARG A 41 18.97 3.43 -16.96
N LYS A 42 18.87 2.11 -17.19
CA LYS A 42 18.91 1.52 -18.53
C LYS A 42 17.50 1.31 -19.10
N VAL A 43 17.13 2.15 -20.05
CA VAL A 43 15.97 1.94 -20.94
C VAL A 43 16.36 0.89 -21.99
N PRO A 44 15.53 -0.13 -22.29
CA PRO A 44 14.14 -0.37 -21.89
C PRO A 44 13.94 -1.24 -20.64
N LEU A 45 15.02 -1.80 -20.08
CA LEU A 45 14.97 -2.86 -19.06
C LEU A 45 14.27 -2.42 -17.76
N ASN A 46 14.39 -1.15 -17.37
CA ASN A 46 13.71 -0.59 -16.19
C ASN A 46 12.18 -0.80 -16.21
N TYR A 47 11.52 -0.58 -17.35
CA TYR A 47 10.06 -0.71 -17.44
C TYR A 47 9.61 -2.17 -17.36
N ILE A 48 10.38 -3.09 -17.94
CA ILE A 48 10.07 -4.52 -17.90
C ILE A 48 10.20 -5.04 -16.46
N LEU A 49 11.30 -4.68 -15.78
CA LEU A 49 11.53 -5.09 -14.39
C LEU A 49 10.49 -4.50 -13.43
N LEU A 50 10.11 -3.23 -13.65
CA LEU A 50 9.04 -2.59 -12.89
C LEU A 50 7.69 -3.27 -13.16
N GLY A 51 7.38 -3.58 -14.42
CA GLY A 51 6.14 -4.27 -14.78
C GLY A 51 6.03 -5.65 -14.14
N ILE A 52 7.12 -6.43 -14.16
CA ILE A 52 7.17 -7.72 -13.46
C ILE A 52 6.94 -7.51 -11.96
N PHE A 53 7.64 -6.56 -11.34
CA PHE A 53 7.44 -6.24 -9.93
C PHE A 53 5.98 -5.89 -9.61
N THR A 54 5.34 -5.02 -10.41
CA THR A 54 3.94 -4.62 -10.22
C THR A 54 2.98 -5.81 -10.38
N VAL A 55 3.23 -6.72 -11.31
CA VAL A 55 2.39 -7.93 -11.46
C VAL A 55 2.52 -8.83 -10.22
N PHE A 56 3.74 -9.07 -9.74
CA PHE A 56 3.96 -9.90 -8.56
C PHE A 56 3.38 -9.27 -7.28
N GLU A 57 3.56 -7.96 -7.12
CA GLU A 57 3.03 -7.20 -5.98
C GLU A 57 1.50 -7.13 -6.01
N GLY A 58 0.91 -6.88 -7.18
CA GLY A 58 -0.55 -6.92 -7.37
C GLY A 58 -1.15 -8.30 -7.09
N CYS A 59 -0.49 -9.39 -7.51
CA CYS A 59 -0.93 -10.76 -7.18
C CYS A 59 -0.85 -11.03 -5.68
N LEU A 60 0.23 -10.60 -5.02
CA LEU A 60 0.40 -10.74 -3.56
C LEU A 60 -0.67 -9.95 -2.79
N LEU A 61 -0.87 -8.67 -3.13
CA LEU A 61 -1.91 -7.85 -2.52
C LEU A 61 -3.31 -8.39 -2.81
N GLY A 62 -3.55 -8.96 -3.99
CA GLY A 62 -4.80 -9.64 -4.35
C GLY A 62 -5.10 -10.84 -3.46
N CYS A 63 -4.10 -11.70 -3.23
CA CYS A 63 -4.22 -12.83 -2.28
C CYS A 63 -4.45 -12.35 -0.85
N LEU A 64 -3.70 -11.34 -0.39
CA LEU A 64 -3.87 -10.78 0.95
C LEU A 64 -5.26 -10.14 1.13
N ALA A 65 -5.73 -9.38 0.15
CA ALA A 65 -7.06 -8.77 0.18
C ALA A 65 -8.21 -9.81 0.20
N ALA A 66 -7.96 -11.04 -0.28
CA ALA A 66 -8.92 -12.15 -0.19
C ALA A 66 -8.90 -12.86 1.18
N LEU A 67 -7.79 -12.76 1.92
CA LEU A 67 -7.61 -13.36 3.26
C LEU A 67 -8.02 -12.43 4.41
N PHE A 68 -7.87 -11.11 4.23
CA PHE A 68 -8.27 -10.10 5.22
C PHE A 68 -9.72 -9.62 5.02
N ASP A 69 -10.33 -9.08 6.09
CA ASP A 69 -11.68 -8.51 6.03
C ASP A 69 -11.76 -7.34 5.04
N ALA A 70 -12.69 -7.46 4.09
CA ALA A 70 -12.87 -6.50 3.00
C ALA A 70 -13.14 -5.07 3.51
N ASP A 71 -13.88 -4.93 4.61
CA ASP A 71 -14.16 -3.62 5.22
C ASP A 71 -12.88 -2.97 5.73
N ALA A 72 -12.04 -3.70 6.47
CA ALA A 72 -10.79 -3.18 7.02
C ALA A 72 -9.82 -2.75 5.90
N VAL A 73 -9.71 -3.56 4.85
CA VAL A 73 -8.84 -3.27 3.69
C VAL A 73 -9.32 -2.03 2.93
N MET A 74 -10.63 -1.84 2.78
CA MET A 74 -11.20 -0.70 2.05
C MET A 74 -10.97 0.62 2.80
N TRP A 75 -11.12 0.63 4.13
CA TRP A 75 -10.78 1.80 4.95
C TRP A 75 -9.29 2.14 4.89
N ALA A 76 -8.41 1.14 4.98
CA ALA A 76 -6.97 1.33 4.85
C ALA A 76 -6.59 1.90 3.47
N THR A 77 -7.19 1.36 2.39
CA THR A 77 -6.96 1.83 1.02
C THR A 77 -7.44 3.27 0.80
N GLY A 78 -8.61 3.63 1.34
CA GLY A 78 -9.11 5.00 1.25
C GLY A 78 -8.14 6.00 1.91
N ALA A 79 -7.56 5.61 3.04
CA ALA A 79 -6.62 6.45 3.75
C ALA A 79 -5.26 6.59 3.03
N THR A 80 -4.72 5.51 2.44
CA THR A 80 -3.48 5.58 1.64
C THR A 80 -3.67 6.41 0.37
N ILE A 81 -4.83 6.33 -0.28
CA ILE A 81 -5.17 7.19 -1.44
C ILE A 81 -5.18 8.66 -1.02
N LEU A 82 -5.82 9.01 0.10
CA LEU A 82 -5.85 10.40 0.58
C LEU A 82 -4.45 10.94 0.85
N VAL A 83 -3.60 10.17 1.54
CA VAL A 83 -2.21 10.55 1.83
C VAL A 83 -1.40 10.73 0.55
N THR A 84 -1.44 9.75 -0.36
CA THR A 84 -0.64 9.77 -1.59
C THR A 84 -1.08 10.86 -2.56
N LEU A 85 -2.39 11.10 -2.70
CA LEU A 85 -2.92 12.21 -3.48
C LEU A 85 -2.52 13.56 -2.87
N GLY A 86 -2.54 13.69 -1.55
CA GLY A 86 -2.04 14.87 -0.84
C GLY A 86 -0.58 15.17 -1.16
N LEU A 87 0.32 14.18 -1.10
CA LEU A 87 1.71 14.35 -1.54
C LEU A 87 1.80 14.76 -3.00
N THR A 88 1.02 14.09 -3.86
CA THR A 88 1.12 14.27 -5.30
C THR A 88 0.70 15.69 -5.70
N ILE A 89 -0.42 16.18 -5.16
CA ILE A 89 -0.88 17.56 -5.39
C ILE A 89 0.16 18.55 -4.87
N PHE A 90 0.71 18.31 -3.67
CA PHE A 90 1.75 19.17 -3.13
C PHE A 90 3.01 19.20 -4.03
N ALA A 91 3.50 18.02 -4.44
CA ALA A 91 4.67 17.88 -5.31
C ALA A 91 4.46 18.57 -6.67
N LEU A 92 3.23 18.57 -7.20
CA LEU A 92 2.88 19.28 -8.43
C LEU A 92 2.80 20.79 -8.22
N GLN A 93 2.34 21.26 -7.06
CA GLN A 93 2.32 22.68 -6.71
C GLN A 93 3.71 23.24 -6.35
N THR A 94 4.69 22.40 -5.97
CA THR A 94 6.03 22.86 -5.52
C THR A 94 6.92 23.42 -6.62
N LYS A 95 6.44 23.60 -7.86
CA LYS A 95 7.23 24.30 -8.89
C LYS A 95 7.54 25.77 -8.55
N TRP A 96 6.90 26.34 -7.54
CA TRP A 96 6.93 27.77 -7.25
C TRP A 96 7.35 28.18 -5.83
N ASP A 97 7.97 27.33 -5.00
CA ASP A 97 8.53 27.86 -3.74
C ASP A 97 9.78 27.14 -3.20
N PHE A 98 10.88 27.89 -3.15
CA PHE A 98 12.10 27.55 -2.43
C PHE A 98 11.92 27.89 -0.95
N THR A 99 11.55 26.93 -0.11
CA THR A 99 11.81 27.02 1.34
C THR A 99 12.00 25.61 1.90
N MET A 100 13.25 25.24 2.19
CA MET A 100 13.63 23.96 2.83
C MET A 100 12.88 23.70 4.15
N MET A 101 12.38 24.76 4.81
CA MET A 101 11.58 24.69 6.04
C MET A 101 10.12 24.26 5.79
N SER A 102 9.55 24.51 4.61
CA SER A 102 8.18 24.14 4.23
C SER A 102 8.05 22.66 3.86
N GLY A 103 9.09 22.10 3.22
CA GLY A 103 9.19 20.67 2.93
C GLY A 103 9.25 19.83 4.22
N GLY A 104 9.98 20.30 5.23
CA GLY A 104 10.02 19.66 6.56
C GLY A 104 8.66 19.70 7.27
N LEU A 105 7.94 20.82 7.20
CA LEU A 105 6.60 20.95 7.77
C LEU A 105 5.58 20.04 7.08
N LEU A 106 5.71 19.83 5.76
CA LEU A 106 4.88 18.89 5.01
C LEU A 106 5.16 17.44 5.39
N VAL A 107 6.44 17.06 5.51
CA VAL A 107 6.83 15.73 5.99
C VAL A 107 6.28 15.51 7.40
N ALA A 108 6.36 16.51 8.27
CA ALA A 108 5.76 16.46 9.61
C ALA A 108 4.22 16.36 9.56
N LEU A 109 3.55 17.09 8.65
CA LEU A 109 2.10 17.02 8.46
C LEU A 109 1.67 15.65 7.92
N LEU A 110 2.49 15.01 7.09
CA LEU A 110 2.26 13.66 6.58
C LEU A 110 2.47 12.59 7.64
N VAL A 111 3.49 12.74 8.47
CA VAL A 111 3.67 11.91 9.67
C VAL A 111 2.48 12.09 10.62
N LEU A 112 1.99 13.32 10.80
CA LEU A 112 0.80 13.61 11.62
C LEU A 112 -0.48 13.03 11.00
N LEU A 113 -0.62 13.07 9.68
CA LEU A 113 -1.81 12.59 8.97
C LEU A 113 -1.82 11.06 8.90
N SER A 114 -0.66 10.42 8.70
CA SER A 114 -0.51 8.96 8.83
C SER A 114 -0.77 8.47 10.26
N PHE A 115 -0.27 9.17 11.27
CA PHE A 115 -0.61 8.90 12.68
C PHE A 115 -2.11 9.11 12.96
N GLY A 116 -2.70 10.18 12.42
CA GLY A 116 -4.13 10.49 12.55
C GLY A 116 -5.04 9.43 11.91
N ILE A 117 -4.64 8.89 10.76
CA ILE A 117 -5.33 7.77 10.10
C ILE A 117 -5.25 6.50 10.94
N LEU A 118 -4.07 6.15 11.45
CA LEU A 118 -3.90 4.99 12.33
C LEU A 118 -4.77 5.13 13.59
N ALA A 119 -4.77 6.31 14.22
CA ALA A 119 -5.62 6.61 15.36
C ALA A 119 -7.12 6.54 15.02
N ALA A 120 -7.54 6.98 13.82
CA ALA A 120 -8.91 6.88 13.35
C ALA A 120 -9.35 5.41 13.13
N ILE A 121 -8.46 4.56 12.59
CA ILE A 121 -8.70 3.12 12.41
C ILE A 121 -8.85 2.44 13.78
N PHE A 122 -7.95 2.71 14.73
CA PHE A 122 -8.05 2.18 16.09
C PHE A 122 -9.33 2.63 16.80
N ARG A 123 -9.74 3.90 16.66
CA ARG A 123 -10.99 4.41 17.23
C ARG A 123 -12.22 3.74 16.60
N SER A 124 -12.22 3.54 15.28
CA SER A 124 -13.33 2.91 14.57
C SER A 124 -13.54 1.46 15.00
N MET A 125 -12.46 0.69 15.09
CA MET A 125 -12.47 -0.70 15.57
C MET A 125 -13.02 -0.79 17.02
N VAL A 126 -12.54 0.07 17.93
CA VAL A 126 -12.97 0.09 19.33
C VAL A 126 -14.44 0.55 19.46
N GLY A 127 -14.87 1.55 18.70
CA GLY A 127 -16.25 2.04 18.71
C GLY A 127 -17.26 1.01 18.21
N ILE A 128 -16.90 0.24 17.18
CA ILE A 128 -17.73 -0.86 16.66
C ILE A 128 -17.81 -2.00 17.69
N ILE A 129 -16.69 -2.39 18.31
CA ILE A 129 -16.65 -3.46 19.31
C ILE A 129 -17.46 -3.11 20.57
N ILE A 130 -17.37 -1.86 21.07
CA ILE A 130 -18.14 -1.42 22.25
C ILE A 130 -19.65 -1.37 21.93
N LYS A 131 -20.03 -0.90 20.74
CA LYS A 131 -21.45 -0.84 20.32
C LYS A 131 -22.06 -2.23 20.10
N ASN A 132 -21.25 -3.23 19.75
CA ASN A 132 -21.70 -4.61 19.55
C ASN A 132 -21.74 -5.44 20.84
N ARG A 133 -21.03 -5.03 21.90
CA ARG A 133 -21.06 -5.68 23.22
C ARG A 133 -22.15 -5.14 24.16
N GLY A 134 -22.81 -4.05 23.78
CA GLY A 134 -23.90 -3.40 24.52
C GLY A 134 -25.31 -3.68 23.99
N ARG A 135 -25.47 -4.64 23.07
CA ARG A 135 -26.76 -5.19 22.63
C ARG A 135 -26.83 -6.68 22.96
#